data_AF-A0A920E2A9-F1
#
_entry.id   AF-A0A920E2A9-F1
#
_cell.length_a   1.000
_cell.length_b   1.000
_cell.length_c   1.000
_cell.angle_alpha   90.00
_cell.angle_beta   90.00
_cell.angle_gamma   90.00
#
_symmetry.space_group_name_H-M   'P 1'
#
loop_
_entity.id
_entity.type
_entity.pdbx_description
1 polymer ?
#
loop_
_entity_poly.entity_id
_entity_poly.type
_entity_poly.pdbx_seq_one_letter_code
_entity_poly.pdbx_strand_id
1 'polypeptide(L)' 'MSTPAAPKDAPWHSWAVVACTGMSIGHKGMLHASKALGMTMVDIFEDPKLVKEIKAEYKERKGSSRYEPMIPPGPPPIKR' A
#
# COMPACT_ATOMS: atom_id res chain seq x y z
N MET A 1 -2.03 -9.47 7.86
CA MET A 1 -1.88 -8.10 8.40
C MET A 1 -3.19 -7.37 8.14
N SER A 2 -4.14 -7.41 9.07
CA SER A 2 -5.36 -6.59 8.92
C SER A 2 -4.93 -5.13 9.09
N THR A 3 -5.15 -4.30 8.09
CA THR A 3 -5.07 -2.86 8.23
C THR A 3 -5.89 -2.49 9.48
N PRO A 4 -5.37 -1.68 10.43
CA PRO A 4 -5.97 -1.49 11.76
C PRO A 4 -7.42 -0.95 11.77
N ALA A 5 -7.97 -0.65 10.60
CA ALA A 5 -9.31 -0.14 10.40
C ALA A 5 -10.32 -1.14 9.79
N ALA A 6 -9.91 -2.36 9.43
CA ALA A 6 -10.83 -3.37 8.89
C ALA A 6 -11.41 -4.22 10.04
N PRO A 7 -12.68 -4.04 10.42
CA PRO A 7 -13.30 -4.85 11.47
C PRO A 7 -13.42 -6.31 11.03
N LYS A 8 -13.41 -7.22 12.01
CA LYS A 8 -13.57 -8.66 11.78
C LYS A 8 -14.89 -8.91 11.03
N ASP A 9 -14.83 -9.80 10.03
CA ASP A 9 -15.98 -10.24 9.23
C ASP A 9 -16.60 -9.17 8.31
N ALA A 10 -16.00 -7.98 8.18
CA ALA A 10 -16.43 -7.00 7.20
C ALA A 10 -15.88 -7.30 5.79
N PRO A 11 -16.69 -7.15 4.73
CA PRO A 11 -16.20 -7.28 3.37
C PRO A 11 -15.19 -6.18 3.04
N TRP A 12 -14.10 -6.55 2.38
CA TRP A 12 -13.14 -5.58 1.83
C TRP A 12 -13.81 -4.71 0.76
N HIS A 13 -13.35 -3.46 0.63
CA HIS A 13 -13.97 -2.45 -0.25
C HIS A 13 -15.43 -2.13 0.10
N SER A 14 -15.81 -2.23 1.38
CA SER A 14 -17.14 -1.87 1.86
C SER A 14 -17.15 -0.60 2.70
N TRP A 15 -18.35 0.00 2.81
CA TRP A 15 -18.57 1.17 3.67
C TRP A 15 -18.23 0.91 5.15
N ALA A 16 -18.40 -0.33 5.62
CA ALA A 16 -18.07 -0.70 7.00
C ALA A 16 -16.59 -0.44 7.32
N VAL A 17 -15.68 -0.76 6.39
CA VAL A 17 -14.24 -0.49 6.55
C VAL A 17 -13.96 1.01 6.57
N VAL A 18 -14.64 1.79 5.72
CA VAL A 18 -14.51 3.26 5.68
C VAL A 18 -14.96 3.89 7.00
N ALA A 19 -16.14 3.49 7.50
CA ALA A 19 -16.68 3.99 8.75
C ALA A 19 -15.74 3.72 9.93
N CYS A 20 -15.20 2.49 10.04
CA CYS A 20 -14.24 2.14 11.10
C CYS A 20 -12.89 2.87 10.97
N THR A 21 -12.47 3.18 9.74
CA THR A 21 -11.25 3.98 9.50
C THR A 21 -11.38 5.41 10.04
N GLY A 22 -12.58 6.00 9.99
CA GLY A 22 -12.85 7.33 10.54
C GLY A 22 -12.97 7.38 12.07
N MET A 23 -12.90 6.22 12.75
CA MET A 23 -12.98 6.14 14.21
C MET A 23 -11.60 6.18 14.86
N SER A 24 -11.58 6.24 16.20
CA SER A 24 -10.35 6.28 17.00
C SER A 24 -9.38 5.12 16.72
N ILE A 25 -9.88 3.95 16.31
CA ILE A 25 -9.06 2.80 15.95
C ILE A 25 -8.25 3.05 14.66
N GLY A 26 -8.86 3.65 13.64
CA GLY A 26 -8.19 4.02 12.40
C GLY A 26 -7.12 5.08 12.61
N HIS A 27 -7.41 6.12 13.41
CA HIS A 27 -6.41 7.14 13.74
C HIS A 27 -5.20 6.58 14.50
N LYS A 28 -5.42 5.74 15.51
CA LYS A 28 -4.32 5.08 16.25
C LYS A 28 -3.50 4.17 15.34
N GLY A 29 -4.17 3.42 14.47
CA GLY A 29 -3.53 2.57 13.48
C GLY A 29 -2.64 3.34 12.50
N MET A 30 -3.17 4.46 11.98
CA MET A 30 -2.43 5.36 11.09
C MET A 30 -1.18 5.91 11.77
N LEU A 31 -1.27 6.40 13.01
CA LEU A 31 -0.10 6.90 13.74
C LEU A 31 1.00 5.84 13.90
N HIS A 32 0.63 4.59 14.19
CA HIS A 32 1.60 3.51 14.31
C HIS A 32 2.25 3.18 12.96
N ALA A 33 1.45 3.08 11.89
CA ALA A 33 1.96 2.84 10.54
C ALA A 33 2.90 3.96 10.07
N SER A 34 2.54 5.22 10.32
CA SER A 34 3.38 6.38 10.00
C SER A 34 4.72 6.35 10.74
N LYS A 35 4.73 5.95 12.03
CA LYS A 35 5.98 5.79 12.79
C LYS A 35 6.86 4.69 12.21
N ALA A 36 6.29 3.53 11.89
CA ALA A 36 7.04 2.43 11.29
C ALA A 36 7.66 2.84 9.95
N LEU A 37 6.86 3.44 9.05
CA LEU A 37 7.36 3.94 7.76
C LEU A 37 8.43 5.02 7.92
N GLY A 38 8.25 5.94 8.87
CA GLY A 38 9.21 7.00 9.16
C GLY A 38 10.54 6.45 9.66
N MET A 39 10.52 5.52 10.61
CA MET A 39 11.75 4.89 11.13
C MET A 39 12.47 4.09 10.04
N THR A 40 11.75 3.32 9.23
CA THR A 40 12.34 2.63 8.06
C THR A 40 13.01 3.62 7.10
N MET A 41 12.43 4.81 6.92
CA MET A 41 13.01 5.82 6.06
C MET A 41 14.30 6.41 6.65
N VAL A 42 14.39 6.58 7.98
CA VAL A 42 15.64 6.99 8.66
C VAL A 42 16.74 5.99 8.37
N ASP A 43 16.49 4.70 8.57
CA ASP A 43 17.47 3.63 8.29
C ASP A 43 17.97 3.67 6.83
N ILE A 44 17.07 3.93 5.89
CA ILE A 44 17.38 4.06 4.45
C ILE A 44 18.24 5.30 4.15
N PHE A 45 18.02 6.42 4.85
CA PHE A 45 18.81 7.64 4.66
C PHE A 45 20.20 7.55 5.28
N GLU A 46 20.35 6.83 6.38
CA GLU A 46 21.62 6.67 7.09
C GLU A 46 22.55 5.64 6.44
N ASP A 47 22.02 4.60 5.78
CA ASP A 47 22.81 3.56 5.11
C ASP A 47 22.57 3.47 3.58
N PRO A 48 23.47 4.07 2.77
CA PRO A 48 23.43 3.95 1.31
C PRO A 48 23.62 2.52 0.77
N LYS A 49 24.19 1.60 1.55
CA LYS A 49 24.34 0.18 1.18
C LYS A 49 22.99 -0.52 1.20
N LEU A 50 22.18 -0.26 2.22
CA LEU A 50 20.82 -0.78 2.36
C LEU A 50 19.96 -0.41 1.14
N VAL A 51 20.08 0.83 0.65
CA VAL A 51 19.39 1.28 -0.59
C VAL A 51 19.75 0.42 -1.80
N LYS A 52 21.02 0.04 -1.95
CA LYS A 52 21.48 -0.80 -3.07
C LYS A 52 20.90 -2.21 -2.95
N GLU A 53 20.93 -2.78 -1.76
CA GLU A 53 20.43 -4.13 -1.48
C GLU A 53 18.91 -4.23 -1.70
N ILE A 54 18.12 -3.30 -1.16
CA ILE A 54 16.66 -3.24 -1.36
C ILE A 54 16.31 -3.11 -2.84
N LYS A 55 17.05 -2.28 -3.59
CA LYS A 55 16.82 -2.14 -5.04
C LYS A 55 17.18 -3.41 -5.82
N ALA A 56 18.21 -4.13 -5.40
CA ALA A 56 18.58 -5.41 -6.01
C ALA A 56 17.50 -6.47 -5.75
N GLU A 57 17.09 -6.62 -4.50
CA GLU A 57 16.00 -7.53 -4.09
C GLU A 57 14.70 -7.21 -4.84
N TYR A 58 14.33 -5.93 -4.94
CA TYR A 58 13.12 -5.52 -5.67
C TYR A 58 13.17 -5.92 -7.14
N LYS A 59 14.32 -5.75 -7.81
CA LYS A 59 14.48 -6.15 -9.22
C LYS A 59 14.40 -7.66 -9.39
N GLU A 60 15.01 -8.41 -8.48
CA GLU A 60 14.95 -9.87 -8.47
C GLU A 60 13.51 -10.37 -8.30
N ARG A 61 12.79 -9.88 -7.28
CA ARG A 61 11.40 -10.28 -6.99
C ARG A 61 10.40 -9.83 -8.05
N LYS A 62 10.59 -8.63 -8.63
CA LYS A 62 9.73 -8.14 -9.72
C LYS A 62 9.88 -9.01 -10.98
N GLY A 63 11.08 -9.53 -11.22
CA GLY A 63 11.40 -10.28 -12.43
C GLY A 63 11.16 -9.45 -13.69
N SER A 64 10.69 -10.11 -14.75
CA SER A 64 10.36 -9.48 -16.04
C SER A 64 8.92 -8.95 -16.13
N SER A 65 8.15 -9.03 -15.05
CA SER A 65 6.73 -8.67 -15.06
C SER A 65 6.56 -7.16 -15.29
N ARG A 66 5.90 -6.83 -16.42
CA ARG A 66 5.47 -5.47 -16.75
C ARG A 66 3.98 -5.37 -16.47
N TYR A 67 3.57 -4.26 -15.84
CA TYR A 67 2.17 -3.99 -15.63
C TYR A 67 1.50 -3.72 -16.99
N GLU A 68 0.55 -4.57 -17.35
CA GLU A 68 -0.33 -4.38 -18.51
C GLU A 68 -1.74 -4.08 -17.99
N PRO A 69 -2.32 -2.91 -18.32
CA PRO A 69 -3.68 -2.60 -17.92
C PRO A 69 -4.67 -3.65 -18.43
N MET A 70 -5.64 -4.04 -17.60
CA MET A 70 -6.76 -4.88 -18.03
C MET A 70 -7.78 -4.12 -18.91
N ILE A 71 -7.58 -2.82 -19.10
CA ILE A 71 -8.45 -1.96 -19.89
C ILE A 71 -7.80 -1.76 -21.26
N PRO A 72 -8.55 -1.93 -22.37
CA PRO A 72 -8.00 -1.69 -23.70
C PRO A 72 -7.53 -0.23 -23.86
N PRO A 73 -6.48 0.01 -24.65
CA PRO A 73 -6.02 1.35 -24.95
C PRO A 73 -7.09 2.12 -25.72
N GLY A 74 -7.36 3.36 -25.32
CA GLY A 74 -8.29 4.24 -26.00
C GLY A 74 -9.25 4.97 -25.05
N PRO A 75 -10.05 5.89 -25.57
CA PRO A 75 -11.11 6.53 -24.79
C PRO A 75 -12.14 5.47 -24.35
N PRO A 76 -12.83 5.67 -23.21
CA PRO A 76 -13.87 4.75 -22.76
C PRO A 76 -14.94 4.59 -23.85
N PRO A 77 -15.50 3.38 -24.04
CA PRO A 77 -16.54 3.16 -25.02
C PRO A 77 -17.80 3.94 -24.61
N ILE A 78 -17.97 5.14 -25.16
CA ILE A 78 -19.16 5.96 -24.95
C ILE A 78 -20.23 5.43 -25.91
N LYS A 79 -21.22 4.71 -25.39
CA LYS A 79 -22.44 4.44 -26.16
C LYS A 79 -23.25 5.73 -26.22
N ARG A 80 -23.48 6.25 -27.43
CA ARG A 80 -24.51 7.27 -27.68
C ARG A 80 -25.90 6.64 -27.65
#